data_AF-Q2EGQ6-F1
#
_entry.id   AF-Q2EGQ6-F1
#
_cell.length_a   1.000
_cell.length_b   1.000
_cell.length_c   1.000
_cell.angle_alpha   90.00
_cell.angle_beta   90.00
_cell.angle_gamma   90.00
#
_symmetry.space_group_name_H-M   'P 1'
#
loop_
_entity.id
_entity.type
_entity.pdbx_description
1 polymer ?
#
loop_
_entity_poly.entity_id
_entity_poly.type
_entity_poly.pdbx_seq_one_letter_code
_entity_poly.pdbx_strand_id
1 'polypeptide(L)'
;PFSISELGNAVVPSLWGEGTSCPHVTLQFTDSKDDVGLGLVKEGLVMVDVRKEKHLQKMVTEYLNGQESAKSARLNIWRYGDFRADDADEFGYRR
;
A
#
# COMPACT_ATOMS: atom_id res chain seq x y z
N PRO A 1 9.94 -16.32 9.58
CA PRO A 1 8.57 -16.82 9.88
C PRO A 1 7.59 -15.64 9.97
N PHE A 2 6.78 -15.44 8.93
CA PHE A 2 5.77 -14.37 8.88
C PHE A 2 4.43 -14.97 9.31
N SER A 3 3.71 -14.30 10.22
CA SER A 3 2.39 -14.76 10.65
C SER A 3 1.33 -14.05 9.83
N ILE A 4 0.61 -14.80 9.00
CA ILE A 4 -0.58 -14.31 8.30
C ILE A 4 -1.73 -14.40 9.32
N SER A 5 -2.21 -13.26 9.82
CA SER A 5 -3.44 -13.22 10.62
C SER A 5 -4.63 -13.33 9.69
N GLU A 6 -5.05 -14.57 9.43
CA GLU A 6 -6.19 -14.91 8.59
C GLU A 6 -7.49 -14.70 9.39
N LEU A 7 -8.17 -13.57 9.17
CA LEU A 7 -9.57 -13.43 9.58
C LEU A 7 -10.43 -14.12 8.51
N GLY A 8 -10.76 -15.39 8.80
CA GLY A 8 -11.91 -16.15 8.33
C GLY A 8 -12.52 -15.79 6.97
N ASN A 9 -12.19 -16.56 5.96
CA ASN A 9 -13.16 -17.43 5.28
C ASN A 9 -12.43 -18.30 4.26
N ALA A 10 -12.48 -19.62 4.45
CA ALA A 10 -12.07 -20.57 3.44
C ALA A 10 -12.98 -20.40 2.20
N VAL A 11 -12.44 -19.85 1.12
CA VAL A 11 -13.11 -19.82 -0.19
C VAL A 11 -12.56 -20.97 -1.01
N VAL A 12 -13.39 -21.99 -1.23
CA VAL A 12 -13.11 -23.07 -2.19
C VAL A 12 -13.17 -22.44 -3.59
N PRO A 13 -12.08 -22.42 -4.38
CA PRO A 13 -12.15 -21.84 -5.72
C PRO A 13 -12.96 -22.79 -6.60
N SER A 14 -14.21 -22.42 -6.89
CA SER A 14 -15.01 -23.11 -7.90
C SER A 14 -14.39 -22.84 -9.27
N LEU A 15 -13.90 -23.90 -9.91
CA LEU A 15 -13.58 -23.89 -11.34
C LEU A 15 -14.82 -23.37 -12.09
N TRP A 16 -14.59 -22.46 -13.03
CA TRP A 16 -15.58 -21.80 -13.90
C TRP A 16 -16.31 -20.59 -13.28
N GLY A 17 -15.83 -19.38 -13.56
CA GLY A 17 -16.61 -18.14 -13.44
C GLY A 17 -15.89 -17.00 -12.73
N GLU A 18 -15.52 -15.99 -13.53
CA GLU A 18 -15.21 -14.59 -13.20
C GLU A 18 -15.06 -14.17 -11.72
N GLY A 19 -13.84 -13.76 -11.34
CA GLY A 19 -13.57 -13.06 -10.09
C GLY A 19 -12.11 -13.15 -9.62
N THR A 20 -11.14 -12.84 -10.48
CA THR A 20 -9.70 -12.85 -10.14
C THR A 20 -9.33 -11.69 -9.22
N SER A 21 -9.53 -11.82 -7.91
CA SER A 21 -8.85 -10.95 -6.95
C SER A 21 -8.53 -11.72 -5.68
N CYS A 22 -7.23 -11.91 -5.41
CA CYS A 22 -6.80 -12.42 -4.12
C CYS A 22 -7.15 -11.39 -3.02
N PRO A 23 -7.55 -11.83 -1.82
CA PRO A 23 -7.80 -10.91 -0.71
C PRO A 23 -6.53 -10.12 -0.38
N HIS A 24 -6.70 -8.85 -0.05
CA HIS A 24 -5.59 -8.00 0.38
C HIS A 24 -5.41 -8.17 1.88
N VAL A 25 -4.17 -8.37 2.32
CA VAL A 25 -3.83 -8.62 3.73
C VAL A 25 -2.64 -7.75 4.14
N THR A 26 -2.58 -7.41 5.43
CA THR A 26 -1.36 -6.87 6.03
C THR A 26 -0.58 -8.00 6.69
N LEU A 27 0.75 -7.89 6.67
CA LEU A 27 1.64 -8.88 7.27
C LEU A 27 2.36 -8.24 8.45
N GLN A 28 2.57 -9.00 9.51
CA GLN A 28 3.32 -8.55 10.67
C GLN A 28 4.52 -9.48 10.93
N PHE A 29 5.63 -8.88 11.35
CA PHE A 29 6.76 -9.64 11.87
C PHE A 29 6.36 -10.35 13.17
N THR A 30 6.76 -11.62 13.32
CA THR A 30 6.31 -12.43 14.46
C THR A 30 6.84 -11.94 15.80
N ASP A 31 8.05 -11.40 15.78
CA ASP A 31 8.86 -10.93 16.90
C ASP A 31 8.52 -9.49 17.29
N SER A 32 8.62 -8.53 16.35
CA SER A 32 8.39 -7.11 16.65
C SER A 32 6.94 -6.67 16.56
N LYS A 33 6.08 -7.47 15.89
CA LYS A 33 4.71 -7.09 15.48
C LYS A 33 4.65 -5.90 14.52
N ASP A 34 5.78 -5.49 13.95
CA ASP A 34 5.80 -4.40 12.98
C ASP A 34 5.09 -4.81 11.69
N ASP A 35 4.38 -3.86 11.10
CA ASP A 35 3.73 -4.03 9.80
C ASP A 35 4.78 -4.02 8.67
N VAL A 36 4.87 -5.14 7.96
CA VAL A 36 5.79 -5.35 6.85
C VAL A 36 5.47 -4.41 5.68
N GLY A 37 4.19 -4.23 5.34
CA GLY A 37 3.75 -3.38 4.23
C GLY A 37 4.08 -1.91 4.51
N LEU A 38 3.88 -1.47 5.75
CA LEU A 38 4.26 -0.12 6.18
C LEU A 38 5.78 0.10 6.11
N GLY A 39 6.58 -0.91 6.46
CA GLY A 39 8.04 -0.87 6.33
C GLY A 39 8.48 -0.61 4.88
N LEU A 40 7.92 -1.36 3.93
CA LEU A 40 8.21 -1.19 2.50
C LEU A 40 7.88 0.22 1.99
N VAL A 41 6.78 0.80 2.46
CA VAL A 41 6.39 2.18 2.14
C VAL A 41 7.37 3.19 2.72
N LYS A 42 7.78 3.03 3.98
CA LYS A 42 8.74 3.91 4.66
C LYS A 42 10.12 3.88 4.02
N GLU A 43 10.53 2.75 3.45
CA GLU A 43 11.75 2.65 2.66
C GLU A 43 11.60 3.19 1.23
N GLY A 44 10.39 3.56 0.80
CA GLY A 44 10.13 4.07 -0.55
C GLY A 44 10.23 2.99 -1.64
N LEU A 45 10.07 1.72 -1.29
CA LEU A 45 10.09 0.61 -2.25
C LEU A 45 8.75 0.47 -2.98
N VAL A 46 7.66 0.89 -2.35
CA VAL A 46 6.29 0.80 -2.88
C VAL A 46 5.50 2.08 -2.58
N MET A 47 4.40 2.28 -3.30
CA MET A 47 3.45 3.35 -3.07
C MET A 47 2.22 2.88 -2.31
N VAL A 48 1.59 3.81 -1.61
CA VAL A 48 0.33 3.61 -0.90
C VAL A 48 -0.84 3.66 -1.89
N ASP A 49 -1.69 2.66 -1.83
CA ASP A 49 -3.01 2.67 -2.48
C ASP A 49 -4.06 3.29 -1.55
N VAL A 50 -4.66 4.40 -1.97
CA VAL A 50 -5.56 5.19 -1.12
C VAL A 50 -6.97 4.61 -1.15
N ARG A 51 -7.34 4.01 -0.03
CA ARG A 51 -8.66 3.41 0.21
C ARG A 51 -9.62 4.43 0.83
N LYS A 52 -10.89 4.40 0.43
CA LYS A 52 -11.92 5.39 0.84
C LYS A 52 -12.74 4.93 2.04
N GLU A 53 -12.61 3.66 2.40
CA GLU A 53 -13.34 2.99 3.46
C GLU A 53 -12.98 3.58 4.83
N LYS A 54 -13.99 4.11 5.55
CA LYS A 54 -13.79 4.83 6.81
C LYS A 54 -13.02 4.05 7.87
N HIS A 55 -13.26 2.74 7.97
CA HIS A 55 -12.59 1.90 8.96
C HIS A 55 -11.09 1.71 8.67
N LEU A 56 -10.66 1.89 7.41
CA LEU A 56 -9.25 1.82 7.01
C LEU A 56 -8.55 3.17 7.06
N GLN A 57 -9.26 4.29 7.23
CA GLN A 57 -8.68 5.63 7.14
C GLN A 57 -7.49 5.83 8.08
N LYS A 58 -7.58 5.34 9.33
CA LYS A 58 -6.47 5.44 10.28
C LYS A 58 -5.19 4.77 9.75
N MET A 59 -5.34 3.56 9.20
CA MET A 59 -4.23 2.81 8.60
C MET A 59 -3.71 3.50 7.34
N VAL A 60 -4.60 3.94 6.46
CA VAL A 60 -4.21 4.66 5.22
C VAL A 60 -3.44 5.94 5.55
N THR A 61 -3.87 6.70 6.56
CA THR A 61 -3.16 7.91 7.01
C THR A 61 -1.74 7.59 7.50
N GLU A 62 -1.57 6.51 8.26
CA GLU A 62 -0.24 6.08 8.71
C GLU A 62 0.69 5.71 7.55
N TYR A 63 0.15 4.98 6.57
CA TYR A 63 0.86 4.62 5.35
C TYR A 63 1.24 5.87 4.54
N LEU A 64 0.34 6.83 4.37
CA LEU A 64 0.61 8.10 3.68
C LEU A 64 1.72 8.90 4.36
N ASN A 65 1.73 8.96 5.70
CA ASN A 65 2.80 9.62 6.45
C ASN A 65 4.16 8.92 6.25
N GLY A 66 4.16 7.59 6.18
CA GLY A 66 5.36 6.80 5.84
C GLY A 66 5.88 7.12 4.44
N GLN A 67 4.98 7.22 3.47
CA GLN A 67 5.33 7.59 2.10
C GLN A 67 5.91 9.00 2.01
N GLU A 68 5.33 9.97 2.73
CA GLU A 68 5.82 11.35 2.77
C GLU A 68 7.24 11.43 3.38
N SER A 69 7.50 10.60 4.38
CA SER A 69 8.84 10.47 4.96
C SER A 69 9.84 9.90 3.95
N ALA A 70 9.46 8.86 3.19
CA ALA A 70 10.28 8.27 2.14
C ALA A 70 10.56 9.25 0.98
N LYS A 71 9.55 10.04 0.60
CA LYS A 71 9.67 11.13 -0.39
C LYS A 71 10.67 12.19 0.06
N SER A 72 10.50 12.68 1.29
CA SER A 72 11.37 13.71 1.87
C SER A 72 12.83 13.26 1.97
N ALA A 73 13.04 11.98 2.29
CA ALA A 73 14.36 11.36 2.35
C ALA A 73 14.92 10.92 0.98
N ARG A 74 14.16 11.09 -0.12
CA ARG A 74 14.53 10.68 -1.49
C ARG A 74 14.98 9.22 -1.59
N LEU A 75 14.23 8.33 -0.92
CA LEU A 75 14.53 6.90 -0.90
C LEU A 75 13.96 6.19 -2.12
N ASN A 76 14.72 5.23 -2.67
CA ASN A 76 14.29 4.30 -3.71
C ASN A 76 13.53 4.98 -4.86
N ILE A 77 12.22 4.72 -5.02
CA ILE A 77 11.42 5.27 -6.14
C ILE A 77 11.34 6.81 -6.10
N TRP A 78 11.65 7.43 -4.96
CA TRP A 78 11.63 8.88 -4.75
C TRP A 78 13.00 9.55 -4.93
N ARG A 79 14.05 8.79 -5.30
CA ARG A 79 15.42 9.32 -5.42
C ARG A 79 15.54 10.52 -6.35
N TYR A 80 14.74 10.53 -7.40
CA TYR A 80 14.77 11.56 -8.44
C TYR A 80 13.63 12.58 -8.31
N GLY A 81 12.99 12.66 -7.14
CA GLY A 81 11.83 13.50 -6.90
C GLY A 81 10.52 12.72 -6.98
N ASP A 82 9.40 13.44 -6.82
CA ASP A 82 8.08 12.85 -6.98
C ASP A 82 7.80 12.69 -8.48
N PHE A 83 7.96 11.48 -8.99
CA PHE A 83 7.72 11.17 -10.39
C PHE A 83 6.24 11.32 -10.80
N ARG A 84 5.33 11.50 -9.84
CA ARG A 84 3.92 11.81 -10.08
C ARG A 84 3.65 13.31 -10.20
N ALA A 85 4.62 14.15 -9.83
CA ALA A 85 4.50 15.60 -9.98
C ALA A 85 4.50 16.04 -11.46
N ASP A 86 4.93 15.15 -12.37
CA ASP A 86 4.94 15.38 -13.82
C ASP A 86 3.59 15.04 -14.51
N ASP A 87 2.64 14.43 -13.80
CA ASP A 87 1.30 14.20 -14.31
C ASP A 87 0.33 15.27 -13.77
N ALA A 88 0.04 16.31 -14.59
CA ALA A 88 -1.33 16.60 -15.07
C ALA A 88 -1.67 18.08 -15.37
N ASP A 89 -0.86 19.08 -15.01
CA ASP A 89 -1.21 20.49 -15.31
C ASP A 89 -0.57 21.05 -16.60
N GLU A 90 0.60 20.55 -17.02
CA GLU A 90 1.32 21.08 -18.20
C GLU A 90 0.65 20.72 -19.54
N PHE A 91 -0.19 19.69 -19.56
CA PHE A 91 -0.92 19.24 -20.76
C PHE A 91 -2.43 19.55 -20.75
N GLY A 92 -2.91 20.40 -19.84
CA GLY A 92 -4.26 21.00 -19.96
C GLY A 92 -5.45 20.06 -19.73
N TYR A 93 -5.27 18.89 -19.11
CA TYR A 93 -6.41 18.03 -18.74
C TYR A 93 -7.05 18.50 -17.43
N ARG A 94 -8.01 19.43 -17.54
CA ARG A 94 -8.99 19.69 -16.47
C ARG A 94 -10.23 18.81 -16.73
N ARG A 95 -10.61 17.98 -15.77
CA ARG A 95 -11.97 17.40 -15.73
C ARG A 95 -12.97 18.44 -15.24
#